data_AF-A0A848B801-F1
#
_entry.id   AF-A0A848B801-F1
#
_cell.length_a   1.000
_cell.length_b   1.000
_cell.length_c   1.000
_cell.angle_alpha   90.00
_cell.angle_beta   90.00
_cell.angle_gamma   90.00
#
_symmetry.space_group_name_H-M   'P 1'
#
loop_
_entity.id
_entity.type
_entity.pdbx_description
1 polymer ?
#
loop_
_entity_poly.entity_id
_entity_poly.type
_entity_poly.pdbx_seq_one_letter_code
_entity_poly.pdbx_strand_id
1 'polypeptide(L)'
;MPPLTNGGHYTPLLSKTRWCFLKRRENLTEKQGFKLNELLKMNLRTVKAYLLREQFQKLWEYRSPGWAGKFLEQWCHAAIFSRLEPMKDLARMLTAHRPLILNYFRAKKQFNSGIVEGLNRKINLTIRKSFGFRTLKIAKVCLYHQLGELPEPDFAHKFW
;
A
#
# COMPACT_ATOMS: atom_id res chain seq x y z
N MET A 1 27.63 -12.76 24.68
CA MET A 1 28.26 -11.84 23.71
C MET A 1 29.45 -12.58 23.13
N PRO A 2 29.47 -12.99 21.85
CA PRO A 2 30.64 -13.62 21.26
C PRO A 2 31.66 -12.55 20.83
N PRO A 3 32.97 -12.84 20.88
CA PRO A 3 34.04 -11.86 20.85
C PRO A 3 34.44 -11.40 19.44
N LEU A 4 35.15 -10.28 19.40
CA LEU A 4 35.70 -9.62 18.22
C LEU A 4 36.86 -10.44 17.63
N THR A 5 36.80 -10.74 16.33
CA THR A 5 37.93 -11.24 15.55
C THR A 5 38.19 -10.32 14.34
N ASN A 6 39.39 -9.74 14.34
CA ASN A 6 40.27 -9.36 13.22
C ASN A 6 39.68 -9.21 11.80
N GLY A 7 39.83 -8.00 11.23
CA GLY A 7 40.20 -7.78 9.82
C GLY A 7 39.24 -8.17 8.69
N GLY A 8 38.08 -8.75 8.96
CA GLY A 8 37.08 -9.10 7.94
C GLY A 8 36.05 -7.99 7.76
N HIS A 9 35.78 -7.57 6.52
CA HIS A 9 34.64 -6.69 6.20
C HIS A 9 33.36 -7.27 6.79
N TYR A 10 32.89 -6.71 7.91
CA TYR A 10 31.67 -7.15 8.57
C TYR A 10 30.50 -6.78 7.66
N THR A 11 30.01 -7.73 6.87
CA THR A 11 28.79 -7.51 6.10
C THR A 11 27.64 -7.41 7.11
N PRO A 12 26.90 -6.28 7.15
CA PRO A 12 25.78 -6.17 8.08
C PRO A 12 24.81 -7.33 7.87
N LEU A 13 24.29 -7.90 8.95
CA LEU A 13 23.40 -9.09 8.93
C LEU A 13 22.24 -8.98 7.92
N LEU A 14 21.73 -7.76 7.72
CA LEU A 14 20.62 -7.45 6.81
C LEU A 14 21.06 -7.05 5.39
N SER A 15 22.37 -7.02 5.10
CA SER A 15 22.89 -6.64 3.79
C SER A 15 22.36 -7.56 2.70
N LYS A 16 21.89 -6.97 1.60
CA LYS A 16 21.27 -7.67 0.45
C LYS A 16 20.01 -8.50 0.79
N THR A 17 19.39 -8.31 1.96
CA THR A 17 18.18 -9.06 2.38
C THR A 17 16.85 -8.33 2.12
N ARG A 18 16.88 -7.09 1.63
CA ARG A 18 15.68 -6.23 1.41
C ARG A 18 14.53 -6.97 0.71
N TRP A 19 14.83 -7.65 -0.40
CA TRP A 19 13.81 -8.34 -1.19
C TRP A 19 13.24 -9.60 -0.52
N CYS A 20 13.97 -10.19 0.43
CA CYS A 20 13.48 -11.31 1.23
C CYS A 20 12.27 -10.88 2.06
N PHE A 21 12.28 -9.65 2.58
CA PHE A 21 11.17 -9.11 3.35
C PHE A 21 10.09 -8.47 2.49
N LEU A 22 10.43 -7.87 1.34
CA LEU A 22 9.46 -7.09 0.57
C LEU A 22 8.56 -7.93 -0.34
N LYS A 23 9.06 -9.01 -0.94
CA LYS A 23 8.25 -9.87 -1.81
C LYS A 23 7.22 -10.68 -1.00
N ARG A 24 6.18 -11.15 -1.70
CA ARG A 24 5.30 -12.21 -1.17
C ARG A 24 6.09 -13.52 -1.10
N ARG A 25 5.75 -14.36 -0.12
CA ARG A 25 6.42 -15.64 0.12
C ARG A 25 6.45 -16.52 -1.15
N GLU A 26 5.35 -16.54 -1.89
CA GLU A 26 5.18 -17.27 -3.17
C GLU A 26 6.09 -16.75 -4.31
N ASN A 27 6.56 -15.51 -4.24
CA ASN A 27 7.37 -14.86 -5.28
C ASN A 27 8.87 -14.81 -4.93
N LEU A 28 9.27 -15.46 -3.84
CA LEU A 28 10.67 -15.53 -3.43
C LEU A 28 11.41 -16.55 -4.29
N THR A 29 12.66 -16.22 -4.66
CA THR A 29 13.56 -17.26 -5.17
C THR A 29 13.96 -18.20 -4.04
N GLU A 30 14.37 -19.42 -4.35
CA GLU A 30 14.80 -20.41 -3.36
C GLU A 30 15.85 -19.86 -2.39
N LYS A 31 16.88 -19.18 -2.93
CA LYS A 31 17.92 -18.50 -2.13
C LYS A 31 17.34 -17.44 -1.19
N GLN A 32 16.37 -16.65 -1.66
CA GLN A 32 15.70 -15.64 -0.83
C GLN A 32 14.83 -16.29 0.26
N GLY A 33 14.15 -17.39 -0.06
CA GLY A 33 13.33 -18.16 0.89
C GLY A 33 14.16 -18.79 2.00
N PHE A 34 15.29 -19.40 1.65
CA PHE A 34 16.25 -19.93 2.63
C PHE A 34 16.75 -18.81 3.54
N LYS A 35 17.20 -17.68 2.95
CA LYS A 35 17.71 -16.56 3.73
C LYS A 35 16.66 -15.96 4.65
N LEU A 36 15.42 -15.82 4.18
CA LEU A 36 14.30 -15.37 5.01
C LEU A 36 14.07 -16.32 6.19
N ASN A 37 14.11 -17.63 5.98
CA ASN A 37 13.93 -18.61 7.05
C ASN A 37 15.02 -18.52 8.13
N GLU A 38 16.27 -18.25 7.75
CA GLU A 38 17.33 -17.97 8.73
C GLU A 38 17.03 -16.71 9.54
N LEU A 39 16.63 -15.62 8.87
CA LEU A 39 16.36 -14.35 9.51
C LEU A 39 15.14 -14.43 10.44
N LEU A 40 14.11 -15.20 10.09
CA LEU A 40 12.91 -15.39 10.92
C LEU A 40 13.20 -16.04 12.27
N LYS A 41 14.31 -16.77 12.41
CA LYS A 41 14.75 -17.35 13.69
C LYS A 41 15.41 -16.31 14.62
N MET A 42 15.65 -15.10 14.12
CA MET A 42 16.36 -14.05 14.84
C MET A 42 15.38 -13.03 15.43
N ASN A 43 15.69 -12.48 16.61
CA ASN A 43 14.87 -11.46 17.26
C ASN A 43 15.14 -10.05 16.70
N LEU A 44 14.86 -9.84 15.41
CA LEU A 44 15.10 -8.57 14.72
C LEU A 44 13.83 -7.71 14.65
N ARG A 45 13.99 -6.38 14.76
CA ARG A 45 12.88 -5.43 14.55
C ARG A 45 12.25 -5.57 13.15
N THR A 46 13.09 -5.81 12.14
CA THR A 46 12.66 -6.04 10.75
C THR A 46 11.81 -7.32 10.61
N VAL A 47 12.17 -8.37 11.35
CA VAL A 47 11.40 -9.63 11.37
C VAL A 47 10.04 -9.39 12.02
N LYS A 48 9.98 -8.67 13.14
CA LYS A 48 8.70 -8.28 13.77
C LYS A 48 7.81 -7.47 12.82
N ALA A 49 8.39 -6.48 12.12
CA ALA A 49 7.69 -5.69 11.11
C ALA A 49 7.15 -6.55 9.97
N TYR A 50 7.97 -7.48 9.48
CA TYR A 50 7.59 -8.43 8.42
C TYR A 50 6.43 -9.33 8.87
N LEU A 51 6.49 -9.91 10.06
CA LEU A 51 5.43 -10.76 10.58
C LEU A 51 4.11 -10.01 10.75
N LEU A 52 4.14 -8.78 11.26
CA LEU A 52 2.95 -7.92 11.36
C LEU A 52 2.35 -7.66 9.97
N ARG A 53 3.18 -7.36 8.97
CA ARG A 53 2.74 -7.17 7.59
C ARG A 53 2.09 -8.44 7.02
N GLU A 54 2.72 -9.60 7.18
CA GLU A 54 2.18 -10.87 6.69
C GLU A 54 0.85 -11.22 7.37
N GLN A 55 0.76 -11.00 8.68
CA GLN A 55 -0.51 -11.16 9.41
C GLN A 55 -1.59 -10.25 8.83
N PHE A 56 -1.27 -8.97 8.57
CA PHE A 56 -2.23 -8.01 8.04
C PHE A 56 -2.81 -8.41 6.68
N GLN A 57 -2.04 -9.08 5.82
CA GLN A 57 -2.51 -9.53 4.50
C GLN A 57 -3.76 -10.43 4.61
N LYS A 58 -3.89 -11.20 5.70
CA LYS A 58 -5.04 -12.06 5.96
C LYS A 58 -6.36 -11.29 6.13
N LEU A 59 -6.30 -9.98 6.40
CA LEU A 59 -7.50 -9.12 6.45
C LEU A 59 -8.36 -9.30 5.20
N TRP A 60 -7.73 -9.40 4.03
CA TRP A 60 -8.41 -9.47 2.75
C TRP A 60 -9.07 -10.82 2.47
N GLU A 61 -8.80 -11.84 3.27
CA GLU A 61 -9.42 -13.17 3.13
C GLU A 61 -10.82 -13.20 3.77
N TYR A 62 -11.09 -12.34 4.77
CA TYR A 62 -12.38 -12.28 5.45
C TYR A 62 -13.53 -11.86 4.52
N ARG A 63 -14.71 -12.49 4.67
CA ARG A 63 -15.93 -12.09 3.94
C ARG A 63 -16.88 -11.25 4.78
N SER A 64 -16.96 -11.53 6.08
CA SER A 64 -17.86 -10.82 7.00
C SER A 64 -17.22 -9.52 7.49
N PRO A 65 -17.93 -8.38 7.42
CA PRO A 65 -17.47 -7.12 8.00
C PRO A 65 -17.20 -7.20 9.51
N GLY A 66 -17.98 -8.00 10.24
CA GLY A 66 -17.80 -8.17 11.69
C GLY A 66 -16.48 -8.85 12.02
N TRP A 67 -16.20 -9.97 11.36
CA TRP A 67 -14.93 -10.71 11.55
C TRP A 67 -13.72 -9.91 11.08
N ALA A 68 -13.82 -9.23 9.93
CA ALA A 68 -12.77 -8.34 9.45
C ALA A 68 -12.50 -7.18 10.44
N GLY A 69 -13.55 -6.61 11.04
CA GLY A 69 -13.45 -5.56 12.05
C GLY A 69 -12.78 -6.03 13.34
N LYS A 70 -13.10 -7.24 13.81
CA LYS A 70 -12.46 -7.85 14.98
C LYS A 70 -10.98 -8.14 14.70
N PHE A 71 -10.67 -8.68 13.53
CA PHE A 71 -9.28 -8.88 13.10
C PHE A 71 -8.51 -7.56 13.08
N LEU A 72 -9.09 -6.50 12.49
CA LEU A 72 -8.43 -5.20 12.36
C LEU A 72 -8.09 -4.61 13.73
N GLU A 73 -9.02 -4.72 14.68
CA GLU A 73 -8.82 -4.25 16.06
C GLU A 73 -7.69 -5.01 16.77
N GLN A 74 -7.71 -6.35 16.71
CA GLN A 74 -6.66 -7.20 17.28
C GLN A 74 -5.29 -6.90 16.67
N TRP A 75 -5.25 -6.73 15.35
CA TRP A 75 -4.02 -6.40 14.64
C TRP A 75 -3.49 -5.03 15.04
N CYS A 76 -4.35 -4.00 15.13
CA CYS A 76 -3.95 -2.66 15.56
C CYS A 76 -3.41 -2.67 16.99
N HIS A 77 -4.02 -3.45 17.89
CA HIS A 77 -3.51 -3.66 19.24
C HIS A 77 -2.08 -4.25 19.20
N ALA A 78 -1.87 -5.35 18.48
CA ALA A 78 -0.55 -5.96 18.34
C ALA A 78 0.50 -5.00 17.73
N ALA A 79 0.10 -4.20 16.74
CA ALA A 79 0.96 -3.22 16.10
C ALA A 79 1.37 -2.07 17.05
N ILE A 80 0.46 -1.61 17.91
CA ILE A 80 0.76 -0.60 18.94
C ILE A 80 1.82 -1.11 19.94
N PHE A 81 1.70 -2.35 20.39
CA PHE A 81 2.65 -2.97 21.34
C PHE A 81 3.94 -3.49 20.69
N SER A 82 4.09 -3.36 19.37
CA SER A 82 5.26 -3.87 18.64
C SER A 82 6.58 -3.15 18.99
N ARG A 83 6.50 -1.94 19.59
CA ARG A 83 7.62 -0.99 19.79
C ARG A 83 8.28 -0.53 18.48
N LEU A 84 7.51 -0.54 17.38
CA LEU A 84 7.93 -0.03 16.07
C LEU A 84 7.08 1.18 15.72
N GLU A 85 7.65 2.39 15.81
CA GLU A 85 6.90 3.62 15.57
C GLU A 85 6.15 3.65 14.22
N PRO A 86 6.76 3.20 13.10
CA PRO A 86 6.04 3.12 11.83
C PRO A 86 4.80 2.21 11.85
N MET A 87 4.81 1.14 12.67
CA MET A 87 3.66 0.26 12.81
C MET A 87 2.58 0.87 13.70
N LYS A 88 2.96 1.68 14.70
CA LYS A 88 2.00 2.42 15.52
C LYS A 88 1.29 3.49 14.70
N ASP A 89 2.02 4.20 13.84
CA ASP A 89 1.44 5.19 12.92
C ASP A 89 0.40 4.55 12.01
N LEU A 90 0.75 3.40 11.43
CA LEU A 90 -0.17 2.62 10.61
C LEU A 90 -1.41 2.16 11.41
N ALA A 91 -1.23 1.65 12.64
CA ALA A 91 -2.34 1.25 13.49
C ALA A 91 -3.29 2.41 13.84
N ARG A 92 -2.74 3.59 14.14
CA ARG A 92 -3.53 4.81 14.40
C ARG A 92 -4.34 5.21 13.18
N MET A 93 -3.71 5.23 12.00
CA MET A 93 -4.37 5.54 10.73
C MET A 93 -5.49 4.54 10.42
N LEU A 94 -5.22 3.24 10.55
CA LEU A 94 -6.21 2.18 10.31
C LEU A 94 -7.39 2.27 11.29
N THR A 95 -7.13 2.60 12.55
CA THR A 95 -8.17 2.80 13.57
C THR A 95 -9.07 3.98 13.20
N ALA A 96 -8.49 5.12 12.81
CA ALA A 96 -9.23 6.31 12.39
C ALA A 96 -10.10 6.04 11.15
N HIS A 97 -9.58 5.27 10.19
CA HIS A 97 -10.28 4.95 8.94
C HIS A 97 -11.05 3.61 8.97
N ARG A 98 -11.17 2.96 10.14
CA ARG A 98 -11.87 1.68 10.30
C ARG A 98 -13.25 1.64 9.64
N PRO A 99 -14.13 2.65 9.80
CA PRO A 99 -15.45 2.63 9.14
C PRO A 99 -15.37 2.51 7.62
N LEU A 100 -14.43 3.23 7.00
CA LEU A 100 -14.22 3.22 5.54
C LEU A 100 -13.64 1.89 5.06
N ILE A 101 -12.68 1.33 5.79
CA ILE A 101 -12.10 0.02 5.49
C ILE A 101 -13.19 -1.06 5.53
N LEU A 102 -14.07 -1.02 6.52
CA LEU A 102 -15.15 -2.00 6.66
C LEU A 102 -16.23 -1.86 5.56
N ASN A 103 -16.37 -0.70 4.92
CA ASN A 103 -17.28 -0.54 3.78
C ASN A 103 -16.91 -1.45 2.61
N TYR A 104 -15.61 -1.73 2.39
CA TYR A 104 -15.17 -2.69 1.38
C TYR A 104 -15.79 -4.07 1.59
N PHE A 105 -15.84 -4.54 2.83
CA PHE A 105 -16.45 -5.83 3.18
C PHE A 105 -17.98 -5.78 3.16
N ARG A 106 -18.59 -4.67 3.59
CA ARG A 106 -20.06 -4.46 3.51
C ARG A 106 -20.55 -4.49 2.07
N ALA A 107 -19.76 -3.94 1.17
CA ALA A 107 -19.97 -3.98 -0.27
C ALA A 107 -19.60 -5.31 -0.93
N LYS A 108 -19.40 -6.38 -0.13
CA LYS A 108 -19.06 -7.72 -0.61
C LYS A 108 -17.85 -7.74 -1.55
N LYS A 109 -16.90 -6.82 -1.36
CA LYS A 109 -15.68 -6.67 -2.18
C LYS A 109 -15.93 -6.42 -3.67
N GLN A 110 -17.11 -5.90 -4.02
CA GLN A 110 -17.48 -5.66 -5.42
C GLN A 110 -16.84 -4.40 -6.02
N PHE A 111 -16.33 -3.49 -5.18
CA PHE A 111 -15.67 -2.29 -5.64
C PHE A 111 -14.19 -2.57 -5.95
N ASN A 112 -13.79 -2.34 -7.20
CA ASN A 112 -12.41 -2.41 -7.66
C ASN A 112 -11.79 -1.01 -7.69
N SER A 113 -10.58 -0.88 -7.12
CA SER A 113 -9.77 0.34 -7.22
C SER A 113 -9.49 0.77 -8.65
N GLY A 114 -9.52 -0.16 -9.62
CA GLY A 114 -9.28 0.13 -11.04
C GLY A 114 -10.21 1.20 -11.63
N ILE A 115 -11.46 1.31 -11.15
CA ILE A 115 -12.39 2.37 -11.60
C ILE A 115 -11.89 3.75 -11.12
N VAL A 116 -11.50 3.83 -9.85
CA VAL A 116 -10.98 5.06 -9.24
C VAL A 116 -9.62 5.43 -9.85
N GLU A 117 -8.77 4.46 -10.13
CA GLU A 117 -7.49 4.66 -10.81
C GLU A 117 -7.67 5.13 -12.25
N GLY A 118 -8.62 4.54 -12.99
CA GLY A 118 -8.98 4.99 -14.33
C GLY A 118 -9.48 6.44 -14.34
N LEU A 119 -10.32 6.78 -13.36
CA LEU A 119 -10.78 8.16 -13.16
C LEU A 119 -9.63 9.11 -12.85
N ASN A 120 -8.76 8.75 -11.90
CA ASN A 120 -7.58 9.54 -11.54
C ASN A 120 -6.64 9.72 -12.74
N ARG A 121 -6.49 8.71 -13.60
CA ARG A 121 -5.70 8.81 -14.83
C ARG A 121 -6.31 9.82 -15.81
N LYS A 122 -7.63 9.80 -16.02
CA LYS A 122 -8.33 10.79 -16.85
C LYS A 122 -8.13 12.22 -16.30
N ILE A 123 -8.35 12.42 -15.00
CA ILE A 123 -8.15 13.72 -14.32
C ILE A 123 -6.72 14.23 -14.51
N ASN A 124 -5.72 13.39 -14.23
CA ASN A 124 -4.31 13.75 -14.36
C ASN A 124 -3.92 14.07 -15.80
N LEU A 125 -4.49 13.36 -16.78
CA LEU A 125 -4.26 13.65 -18.20
C LEU A 125 -4.82 15.03 -18.57
N THR A 126 -6.04 15.36 -18.14
CA THR A 126 -6.65 16.68 -18.38
C THR A 126 -5.79 17.81 -17.84
N ILE A 127 -5.29 17.68 -16.60
CA ILE A 127 -4.43 18.68 -15.97
C ILE A 127 -3.09 18.82 -16.71
N ARG A 128 -2.50 17.71 -17.17
CA ARG A 128 -1.24 17.73 -17.91
C ARG A 128 -1.39 18.39 -19.28
N LYS A 129 -2.47 18.08 -20.02
CA LYS A 129 -2.76 18.70 -21.32
C LYS A 129 -2.98 20.21 -21.23
N SER A 130 -3.54 20.68 -20.11
CA SER A 130 -3.79 22.11 -19.92
C SER A 130 -2.57 22.90 -19.44
N PHE A 131 -1.46 22.24 -19.10
CA PHE A 131 -0.30 22.86 -18.43
C PHE A 131 -0.67 23.58 -17.12
N GLY A 132 -1.69 23.07 -16.42
CA GLY A 132 -2.26 23.71 -15.23
C GLY A 132 -3.49 24.57 -15.55
N PHE A 133 -4.22 24.99 -14.52
CA PHE A 133 -5.39 25.85 -14.65
C PHE A 133 -5.24 27.07 -13.74
N ARG A 134 -5.57 28.25 -14.26
CA ARG A 134 -5.49 29.51 -13.49
C ARG A 134 -6.53 29.59 -12.38
N THR A 135 -7.65 28.89 -12.52
CA THR A 135 -8.72 28.85 -11.50
C THR A 135 -9.33 27.45 -11.39
N LEU A 136 -9.82 27.10 -10.19
CA LEU A 136 -10.54 25.84 -9.95
C LEU A 136 -11.84 25.73 -10.76
N LYS A 137 -12.49 26.86 -11.08
CA LYS A 137 -13.72 26.88 -11.89
C LYS A 137 -13.46 26.31 -13.28
N ILE A 138 -12.39 26.75 -13.94
CA ILE A 138 -12.00 26.25 -15.27
C ILE A 138 -11.63 24.77 -15.20
N ALA A 139 -10.85 24.37 -14.18
CA ALA A 139 -10.49 22.97 -13.97
C ALA A 139 -11.73 22.06 -13.84
N LYS A 140 -12.75 22.48 -13.07
CA LYS A 140 -14.01 21.73 -12.92
C LYS A 140 -14.75 21.59 -14.26
N VAL A 141 -14.87 22.68 -15.02
CA VAL A 141 -15.55 22.66 -16.33
C VAL A 141 -14.85 21.70 -17.29
N CYS A 142 -13.53 21.79 -17.42
CA CYS A 142 -12.76 20.88 -18.27
C CYS A 142 -12.85 19.42 -17.82
N LEU A 143 -12.85 19.16 -16.51
CA LEU A 143 -13.03 17.82 -15.97
C LEU A 143 -14.43 17.26 -16.26
N TYR A 144 -15.50 18.06 -16.07
CA TYR A 144 -16.85 17.63 -16.41
C TYR A 144 -17.01 17.37 -17.90
N HIS A 145 -16.41 18.22 -18.74
CA HIS A 145 -16.41 18.03 -20.19
C HIS A 145 -15.71 16.73 -20.61
N GLN A 146 -14.50 16.47 -20.11
CA GLN A 146 -13.74 15.24 -20.38
C GLN A 146 -14.38 13.97 -19.80
N LEU A 147 -15.01 14.05 -18.63
CA LEU A 147 -15.62 12.88 -17.97
C LEU A 147 -17.03 12.59 -18.49
N GLY A 148 -17.75 13.61 -18.96
CA GLY A 148 -19.10 13.50 -19.49
C GLY A 148 -19.20 13.29 -21.00
N GLU A 149 -18.05 13.15 -21.69
CA GLU A 149 -17.98 13.01 -23.17
C GLU A 149 -18.84 14.05 -23.89
N LEU A 150 -18.81 15.29 -23.39
CA LEU A 150 -19.59 16.38 -23.96
C LEU A 150 -19.03 16.76 -25.34
N PRO A 151 -19.89 17.19 -26.29
CA PRO A 151 -19.44 17.57 -27.63
C PRO A 151 -18.42 18.70 -27.55
N GLU A 152 -17.34 18.56 -28.34
CA GLU A 152 -16.39 19.64 -28.57
C GLU A 152 -16.92 20.54 -29.69
N PRO A 153 -16.73 21.87 -29.61
CA PRO A 153 -17.08 22.75 -30.72
C PRO A 153 -16.24 22.38 -31.96
N ASP A 154 -16.83 22.52 -33.15
CA ASP A 154 -16.12 22.29 -34.41
C ASP A 154 -14.99 23.32 -34.56
N PHE A 155 -13.75 22.84 -34.43
CA PHE A 155 -12.56 23.65 -34.67
C PHE A 155 -12.19 23.59 -36.15
N ALA A 156 -11.94 24.75 -36.77
CA ALA A 156 -11.50 24.85 -38.17
C ALA A 156 -10.14 24.16 -38.43
N HIS A 157 -9.33 23.97 -37.38
CA HIS A 157 -8.01 23.34 -37.47
C HIS A 157 -7.88 22.23 -36.42
N LYS A 158 -7.53 21.03 -36.88
CA LYS A 158 -7.14 19.90 -36.03
C LYS A 158 -5.62 19.80 -36.04
N PHE A 159 -4.99 19.92 -34.89
CA PHE A 159 -3.56 19.66 -34.73
C PHE A 159 -3.38 18.15 -34.53
N TRP A 160 -2.70 17.50 -35.47
CA TRP A 160 -2.34 16.07 -35.43
C TRP A 160 -1.12 15.80 -34.55
#